data_AF-A0A966INJ5-F1
#
_entry.id   AF-A0A966INJ5-F1
#
_cell.length_a   1.000
_cell.length_b   1.000
_cell.length_c   1.000
_cell.angle_alpha   90.00
_cell.angle_beta   90.00
_cell.angle_gamma   90.00
#
_symmetry.space_group_name_H-M   'P 1'
#
loop_
_entity.id
_entity.type
_entity.pdbx_description
1 polymer ?
#
loop_
_entity_poly.entity_id
_entity_poly.type
_entity_poly.pdbx_seq_one_letter_code
_entity_poly.pdbx_strand_id
1 'polypeptide(L)'
;MMFDFVIVGAGSAGCVLAKRLSEAGNSVLLLEAGGNDNYHWVHIPMGYLYCIDNPRTDWQFRTESEPGLNGRSLIYPRGKVLGGCSSINGMLYLRGQAADYDRWRQAGLTGWGWDDVLPYFKKSEDYVDGASDMHGAGGEWRVDNQRLHWEVLDDWMSAATFEGIPKTSDFNTGNNEGVGYFKVNQKKGWRM
;
A
#
# COMPACT_ATOMS: atom_id res chain seq x y z
N MET A 1 -9.33 -17.94 -27.62
CA MET A 1 -10.16 -17.83 -26.41
C MET A 1 -10.71 -16.42 -26.35
N MET A 2 -11.98 -16.24 -25.97
CA MET A 2 -12.63 -14.94 -25.81
C MET A 2 -12.75 -14.65 -24.32
N PHE A 3 -12.44 -13.42 -23.90
CA PHE A 3 -12.53 -12.96 -22.52
C PHE A 3 -13.37 -11.68 -22.48
N ASP A 4 -14.17 -11.49 -21.43
CA ASP A 4 -14.95 -10.27 -21.22
C ASP A 4 -14.03 -9.10 -20.85
N PHE A 5 -12.98 -9.39 -20.07
CA PHE A 5 -11.98 -8.40 -19.65
C PHE A 5 -10.56 -8.93 -19.84
N VAL A 6 -9.68 -8.03 -20.29
CA VAL A 6 -8.23 -8.22 -20.29
C VAL A 6 -7.61 -7.17 -19.37
N ILE A 7 -6.93 -7.61 -18.32
CA ILE A 7 -6.21 -6.76 -17.38
C ILE A 7 -4.72 -6.89 -17.68
N VAL A 8 -4.07 -5.77 -17.96
CA VAL A 8 -2.64 -5.69 -18.24
C VAL A 8 -1.91 -5.24 -16.97
N GLY A 9 -1.24 -6.17 -16.32
CA GLY A 9 -0.50 -6.02 -15.07
C GLY A 9 -1.21 -6.68 -13.89
N ALA A 10 -0.58 -7.69 -13.28
CA ALA A 10 -1.01 -8.34 -12.03
C ALA A 10 -0.40 -7.63 -10.81
N GLY A 11 -0.42 -6.30 -10.82
CA GLY A 11 -0.03 -5.47 -9.67
C GLY A 11 -1.16 -5.33 -8.64
N SER A 12 -0.96 -4.47 -7.65
CA SER A 12 -1.89 -4.27 -6.53
C SER A 12 -3.34 -4.00 -6.97
N ALA A 13 -3.56 -3.09 -7.93
CA ALA A 13 -4.90 -2.81 -8.44
C ALA A 13 -5.40 -3.90 -9.41
N GLY A 14 -4.52 -4.45 -10.26
CA GLY A 14 -4.86 -5.45 -11.27
C GLY A 14 -5.37 -6.75 -10.65
N CYS A 15 -4.74 -7.22 -9.57
CA CYS A 15 -5.19 -8.39 -8.82
C CYS A 15 -6.57 -8.17 -8.18
N VAL A 16 -6.83 -6.98 -7.63
CA VAL A 16 -8.14 -6.64 -7.06
C VAL A 16 -9.22 -6.63 -8.15
N LEU A 17 -8.96 -5.98 -9.28
CA LEU A 17 -9.89 -5.96 -10.42
C LEU A 17 -10.17 -7.36 -10.94
N ALA A 18 -9.12 -8.17 -11.16
CA ALA A 18 -9.26 -9.53 -11.67
C ALA A 18 -10.15 -10.39 -10.77
N LYS A 19 -9.92 -10.31 -9.45
CA LYS A 19 -10.74 -11.01 -8.46
C LYS A 19 -12.20 -10.57 -8.51
N ARG A 20 -12.46 -9.26 -8.39
CA ARG A 20 -13.84 -8.74 -8.28
C ARG A 20 -14.64 -8.96 -9.57
N LEU A 21 -14.03 -8.80 -10.74
CA LEU A 21 -14.69 -9.06 -12.02
C LEU A 21 -14.99 -10.55 -12.20
N SER A 22 -14.08 -11.43 -11.79
CA SER A 22 -14.30 -12.89 -11.84
C SER A 22 -15.40 -13.33 -10.87
N GLU A 23 -15.45 -12.79 -9.65
CA GLU A 23 -16.53 -13.05 -8.67
C GLU A 23 -17.91 -12.60 -9.19
N ALA A 24 -17.94 -11.58 -10.06
CA ALA A 24 -19.16 -11.14 -10.73
C ALA A 24 -19.56 -11.99 -11.95
N GLY A 25 -18.86 -13.10 -12.21
CA GLY A 25 -19.18 -14.06 -13.27
C GLY A 25 -18.56 -13.74 -14.63
N ASN A 26 -17.62 -12.80 -14.72
CA ASN A 26 -16.95 -12.45 -15.97
C ASN A 26 -15.74 -13.34 -16.23
N SER A 27 -15.46 -13.63 -17.50
CA SER A 27 -14.21 -14.25 -17.94
C SER A 27 -13.09 -13.20 -18.01
N VAL A 28 -12.02 -13.41 -17.25
CA VAL A 28 -10.92 -12.42 -17.13
C VAL A 28 -9.59 -13.04 -17.53
N LEU A 29 -8.87 -12.36 -18.41
CA LEU A 29 -7.45 -12.62 -18.69
C LEU A 29 -6.60 -11.61 -17.93
N LEU A 30 -5.72 -12.09 -17.06
CA LEU A 30 -4.72 -11.27 -16.35
C LEU A 30 -3.34 -11.53 -16.93
N LEU A 31 -2.70 -10.49 -17.46
CA LEU A 31 -1.36 -10.55 -18.04
C LEU A 31 -0.35 -9.91 -17.10
N GLU A 32 0.74 -10.61 -16.80
CA GLU A 32 1.84 -10.10 -15.98
C GLU A 32 3.17 -10.28 -16.72
N ALA A 33 4.02 -9.24 -16.69
CA ALA A 33 5.32 -9.26 -17.34
C ALA A 33 6.39 -9.98 -16.49
N GLY A 34 6.20 -10.01 -15.17
CA GLY A 34 7.01 -10.73 -14.21
C GLY A 34 6.66 -12.21 -14.06
N GLY A 35 7.40 -12.86 -13.17
CA GLY A 35 7.14 -14.24 -12.77
C GLY A 35 6.25 -14.34 -11.54
N ASN A 36 6.21 -15.53 -10.95
CA ASN A 36 5.58 -15.77 -9.65
C ASN A 36 6.35 -15.09 -8.52
N ASP A 37 5.64 -14.74 -7.45
CA ASP A 37 6.16 -14.09 -6.25
C ASP A 37 6.87 -15.04 -5.27
N ASN A 38 7.19 -16.26 -5.70
CA ASN A 38 7.78 -17.34 -4.90
C ASN A 38 9.23 -17.11 -4.44
N TYR A 39 9.77 -15.91 -4.59
CA TYR A 39 11.09 -15.59 -4.07
C TYR A 39 10.97 -15.28 -2.58
N HIS A 40 11.55 -16.12 -1.71
CA HIS A 40 11.35 -16.00 -0.26
C HIS A 40 11.51 -14.59 0.35
N TRP A 41 12.40 -13.74 -0.20
CA TRP A 41 12.57 -12.34 0.23
C TRP A 41 11.34 -11.46 0.00
N VAL A 42 10.50 -11.78 -0.97
CA VAL A 42 9.20 -11.11 -1.17
C VAL A 42 8.36 -11.23 0.11
N HIS A 43 8.33 -12.41 0.72
CA HIS A 43 7.43 -12.66 1.84
C HIS A 43 7.99 -12.23 3.20
N ILE A 44 9.30 -11.98 3.31
CA ILE A 44 9.93 -11.47 4.53
C ILE A 44 9.79 -9.94 4.53
N PRO A 45 9.22 -9.30 5.57
CA PRO A 45 8.98 -7.85 5.57
C PRO A 45 10.18 -7.00 5.17
N MET A 46 11.32 -7.14 5.85
CA MET A 46 12.58 -6.45 5.49
C MET A 46 13.28 -7.02 4.26
N GLY A 47 12.76 -8.12 3.70
CA GLY A 47 13.28 -8.77 2.51
C GLY A 47 13.15 -7.94 1.23
N TYR A 48 12.30 -6.89 1.24
CA TYR A 48 12.15 -5.98 0.10
C TYR A 48 13.48 -5.32 -0.32
N LEU A 49 14.43 -5.16 0.60
CA LEU A 49 15.78 -4.66 0.30
C LEU A 49 16.55 -5.58 -0.67
N TYR A 50 16.26 -6.87 -0.68
CA TYR A 50 16.82 -7.84 -1.63
C TYR A 50 16.02 -7.93 -2.94
N CYS A 51 14.83 -7.30 -2.98
CA CYS A 51 13.97 -7.26 -4.15
C CYS A 51 14.17 -5.98 -4.98
N ILE A 52 14.58 -4.88 -4.36
CA ILE A 52 14.92 -3.62 -5.03
C ILE A 52 16.18 -3.81 -5.87
N ASP A 53 16.15 -3.28 -7.10
CA ASP A 53 17.22 -3.38 -8.08
C ASP A 53 17.65 -4.83 -8.39
N ASN A 54 16.72 -5.76 -8.27
CA ASN A 54 16.91 -7.18 -8.54
C ASN A 54 16.11 -7.58 -9.80
N PRO A 55 16.74 -8.09 -10.87
CA PRO A 55 16.05 -8.42 -12.13
C PRO A 55 14.96 -9.50 -11.99
N ARG A 56 14.97 -10.27 -10.89
CA ARG A 56 13.94 -11.26 -10.59
C ARG A 56 12.61 -10.62 -10.18
N THR A 57 12.64 -9.43 -9.58
CA THR A 57 11.49 -8.83 -8.89
C THR A 57 11.25 -7.37 -9.20
N ASP A 58 12.18 -6.68 -9.85
CA ASP A 58 12.13 -5.25 -10.14
C ASP A 58 12.33 -4.99 -11.65
N TRP A 59 11.65 -3.97 -12.17
CA TRP A 59 11.91 -3.39 -13.48
C TRP A 59 13.26 -2.65 -13.57
N GLN A 60 13.83 -2.27 -12.44
CA GLN A 60 15.14 -1.61 -12.30
C GLN A 60 15.23 -0.26 -13.03
N PHE A 61 14.13 0.49 -13.06
CA PHE A 61 14.15 1.83 -13.64
C PHE A 61 15.13 2.75 -12.90
N ARG A 62 15.56 3.78 -13.63
CA ARG A 62 16.34 4.90 -13.12
C ARG A 62 15.63 6.18 -13.49
N THR A 63 15.65 7.17 -12.60
CA THR A 63 15.19 8.52 -12.97
C THR A 63 16.18 9.15 -13.94
N GLU A 64 15.76 10.16 -14.69
CA GLU A 64 16.71 11.07 -15.32
C GLU A 64 17.54 11.79 -14.24
N SER A 65 18.68 12.35 -14.65
CA SER A 65 19.50 13.18 -13.78
C SER A 65 18.78 14.49 -13.49
N GLU A 66 18.58 14.80 -12.21
CA GLU A 66 17.79 15.96 -11.79
C GLU A 66 18.71 17.09 -11.28
N PRO A 67 18.69 18.29 -11.89
CA PRO A 67 19.43 19.45 -11.39
C PRO A 67 19.14 19.77 -9.92
N GLY A 68 17.87 19.66 -9.48
CA GLY A 68 17.49 19.85 -8.07
C GLY A 68 18.09 18.82 -7.10
N LEU A 69 18.65 17.72 -7.63
CA LEU A 69 19.36 16.70 -6.86
C LEU A 69 20.89 16.72 -7.10
N ASN A 70 21.43 17.86 -7.54
CA ASN A 70 22.83 18.04 -7.96
C ASN A 70 23.23 17.10 -9.09
N GLY A 71 22.34 16.88 -10.07
CA GLY A 71 22.58 16.05 -11.25
C GLY A 71 22.58 14.54 -10.99
N ARG A 72 22.10 14.09 -9.82
CA ARG A 72 21.98 12.67 -9.50
C ARG A 72 20.80 12.03 -10.25
N SER A 73 21.02 10.79 -10.70
CA SER A 73 19.98 9.84 -11.09
C SER A 73 19.76 8.83 -9.95
N LEU A 74 18.51 8.50 -9.65
CA LEU A 74 18.15 7.62 -8.55
C LEU A 74 17.57 6.29 -9.07
N ILE A 75 17.72 5.23 -8.26
CA ILE A 75 16.97 4.00 -8.46
C ILE A 75 15.47 4.28 -8.33
N TYR A 76 14.66 3.69 -9.22
CA TYR A 76 13.21 3.89 -9.23
C TYR A 76 12.47 2.55 -9.26
N PRO A 77 12.47 1.81 -8.14
CA PRO A 77 12.01 0.44 -8.10
C PRO A 77 10.52 0.31 -8.44
N ARG A 78 10.20 -0.67 -9.28
CA ARG A 78 8.84 -1.07 -9.65
C ARG A 78 8.76 -2.59 -9.71
N GLY A 79 7.85 -3.18 -8.93
CA GLY A 79 7.71 -4.63 -8.87
C GLY A 79 7.34 -5.22 -10.22
N LYS A 80 8.11 -6.21 -10.67
CA LYS A 80 7.93 -6.99 -11.90
C LYS A 80 7.73 -8.46 -11.53
N VAL A 81 6.59 -8.76 -10.91
CA VAL A 81 6.23 -10.05 -10.34
C VAL A 81 4.73 -10.03 -10.05
N LEU A 82 4.07 -11.19 -9.89
CA LEU A 82 2.70 -11.23 -9.37
C LEU A 82 2.59 -10.44 -8.05
N GLY A 83 1.55 -9.61 -7.93
CA GLY A 83 1.37 -8.60 -6.88
C GLY A 83 2.09 -7.27 -7.16
N GLY A 84 3.03 -7.23 -8.09
CA GLY A 84 3.73 -6.02 -8.51
C GLY A 84 4.41 -5.31 -7.34
N CYS A 85 4.14 -4.01 -7.18
CA CYS A 85 4.78 -3.23 -6.12
C CYS A 85 4.34 -3.63 -4.70
N SER A 86 3.15 -4.22 -4.48
CA SER A 86 2.80 -4.71 -3.14
C SER A 86 3.67 -5.88 -2.68
N SER A 87 4.29 -6.61 -3.61
CA SER A 87 5.25 -7.68 -3.33
C SER A 87 6.64 -7.16 -2.92
N ILE A 88 6.95 -5.88 -3.16
CA ILE A 88 8.29 -5.31 -2.88
C ILE A 88 8.26 -3.94 -2.16
N ASN A 89 7.12 -3.51 -1.63
CA ASN A 89 7.00 -2.24 -0.88
C ASN A 89 7.41 -2.39 0.61
N GLY A 90 7.40 -1.28 1.35
CA GLY A 90 7.63 -1.26 2.81
C GLY A 90 6.42 -1.65 3.68
N MET A 91 5.32 -2.13 3.08
CA MET A 91 4.07 -2.58 3.73
C MET A 91 3.39 -1.58 4.66
N LEU A 92 3.80 -0.31 4.65
CA LEU A 92 3.14 0.78 5.35
C LEU A 92 1.70 0.92 4.83
N TYR A 93 0.71 0.88 5.71
CA TYR A 93 -0.69 1.10 5.36
C TYR A 93 -1.14 2.49 5.80
N LEU A 94 -1.28 3.37 4.82
CA LEU A 94 -1.80 4.73 4.97
C LEU A 94 -2.80 5.01 3.86
N ARG A 95 -3.98 5.50 4.22
CA ARG A 95 -5.01 5.92 3.26
C ARG A 95 -4.77 7.32 2.70
N GLY A 96 -3.98 8.16 3.37
CA GLY A 96 -3.80 9.57 3.00
C GLY A 96 -4.84 10.50 3.64
N GLN A 97 -4.77 11.79 3.27
CA GLN A 97 -5.58 12.85 3.89
C GLN A 97 -6.94 12.93 3.19
N ALA A 98 -8.02 13.16 3.94
CA ALA A 98 -9.35 13.36 3.36
C ALA A 98 -9.36 14.50 2.32
N ALA A 99 -8.59 15.56 2.58
CA ALA A 99 -8.43 16.69 1.68
C ALA A 99 -7.82 16.31 0.31
N ASP A 100 -7.01 15.25 0.22
CA ASP A 100 -6.45 14.79 -1.06
C ASP A 100 -7.56 14.26 -1.98
N TYR A 101 -8.46 13.45 -1.41
CA TYR A 101 -9.63 12.88 -2.10
C TYR A 101 -10.66 13.96 -2.45
N ASP A 102 -10.96 14.85 -1.50
CA ASP A 102 -11.86 15.97 -1.75
C ASP A 102 -11.33 16.90 -2.83
N ARG A 103 -10.02 17.10 -2.91
CA ARG A 103 -9.39 17.85 -3.99
C ARG A 103 -9.55 17.16 -5.34
N TRP A 104 -9.46 15.83 -5.41
CA TRP A 104 -9.75 15.09 -6.64
C TRP A 104 -11.20 15.31 -7.10
N ARG A 105 -12.15 15.22 -6.16
CA ARG A 105 -13.56 15.52 -6.45
C ARG A 105 -13.75 16.95 -6.96
N GLN A 106 -13.13 17.93 -6.30
CA GLN A 106 -13.17 19.34 -6.72
C GLN A 106 -12.51 19.57 -8.09
N ALA A 107 -11.52 18.76 -8.47
CA ALA A 107 -10.89 18.78 -9.79
C ALA A 107 -11.74 18.13 -10.90
N GLY A 108 -12.96 17.69 -10.60
CA GLY A 108 -13.91 17.11 -11.57
C GLY A 108 -14.02 15.59 -11.51
N LEU A 109 -13.27 14.91 -10.64
CA LEU A 109 -13.36 13.46 -10.44
C LEU A 109 -14.54 13.15 -9.49
N THR A 110 -15.76 13.32 -9.98
CA THR A 110 -16.98 13.06 -9.20
C THR A 110 -16.97 11.63 -8.64
N GLY A 111 -17.33 11.47 -7.36
CA GLY A 111 -17.31 10.18 -6.66
C GLY A 111 -15.93 9.78 -6.09
N TRP A 112 -14.96 10.69 -6.06
CA TRP A 112 -13.64 10.47 -5.46
C TRP A 112 -13.40 11.28 -4.17
N GLY A 113 -14.45 11.86 -3.57
CA GLY A 113 -14.32 12.51 -2.27
C GLY A 113 -14.06 11.51 -1.15
N TRP A 114 -13.61 11.99 0.01
CA TRP A 114 -13.28 11.11 1.14
C TRP A 114 -14.43 10.16 1.51
N ASP A 115 -15.64 10.72 1.62
CA ASP A 115 -16.85 9.96 1.96
C ASP A 115 -17.25 8.96 0.86
N ASP A 116 -16.86 9.21 -0.38
CA ASP A 116 -17.13 8.31 -1.51
C ASP A 116 -16.17 7.10 -1.49
N VAL A 117 -14.90 7.30 -1.10
CA VAL A 117 -13.87 6.26 -1.10
C VAL A 117 -13.77 5.47 0.20
N LEU A 118 -14.17 6.06 1.34
CA LEU A 118 -14.12 5.40 2.65
C LEU A 118 -14.82 4.02 2.66
N PRO A 119 -16.02 3.85 2.05
CA PRO A 119 -16.65 2.53 1.95
C PRO A 119 -15.78 1.49 1.23
N TYR A 120 -14.98 1.89 0.23
CA TYR A 120 -14.09 0.99 -0.49
C TYR A 120 -12.86 0.61 0.33
N PHE A 121 -12.30 1.55 1.10
CA PHE A 121 -11.26 1.23 2.08
C PHE A 121 -11.75 0.21 3.09
N LYS A 122 -12.93 0.46 3.70
CA LYS A 122 -13.55 -0.47 4.66
C LYS A 122 -13.87 -1.82 4.02
N LYS A 123 -14.33 -1.85 2.77
CA LYS A 123 -14.64 -3.11 2.06
C LYS A 123 -13.41 -3.99 1.84
N SER A 124 -12.24 -3.40 1.60
CA SER A 124 -11.01 -4.17 1.36
C SER A 124 -10.32 -4.63 2.65
N GLU A 125 -10.52 -3.90 3.74
CA GLU A 125 -9.73 -4.00 4.96
C GLU A 125 -10.22 -5.11 5.91
N ASP A 126 -9.25 -5.82 6.50
CA ASP A 126 -9.42 -6.57 7.75
C ASP A 126 -8.55 -5.93 8.84
N TYR A 127 -9.14 -5.01 9.60
CA TYR A 127 -8.44 -4.21 10.60
C TYR A 127 -8.22 -4.99 11.89
N VAL A 128 -7.02 -4.88 12.47
CA VAL A 128 -6.63 -5.61 13.69
C VAL A 128 -7.56 -5.35 14.88
N ASP A 129 -8.06 -4.12 15.03
CA ASP A 129 -8.91 -3.71 16.14
C ASP A 129 -10.42 -3.92 15.85
N GLY A 130 -10.75 -4.50 14.68
CA GLY A 130 -12.12 -4.76 14.25
C GLY A 130 -12.77 -3.59 13.50
N ALA A 131 -14.05 -3.77 13.16
CA ALA A 131 -14.82 -2.77 12.42
C ALA A 131 -15.18 -1.57 13.31
N SER A 132 -15.18 -0.38 12.71
CA SER A 132 -15.60 0.86 13.35
C SER A 132 -16.22 1.80 12.31
N ASP A 133 -16.49 3.05 12.71
CA ASP A 133 -16.93 4.09 11.77
C ASP A 133 -15.89 4.29 10.64
N MET A 134 -14.61 4.19 10.97
CA MET A 134 -13.51 4.41 10.03
C MET A 134 -12.91 3.11 9.48
N HIS A 135 -13.12 1.95 10.11
CA HIS A 135 -12.44 0.71 9.75
C HIS A 135 -13.37 -0.44 9.37
N GLY A 136 -12.88 -1.28 8.45
CA GLY A 136 -13.52 -2.52 8.03
C GLY A 136 -12.92 -3.73 8.75
N ALA A 137 -13.69 -4.82 8.81
CA ALA A 137 -13.21 -6.12 9.28
C ALA A 137 -13.70 -7.22 8.34
N GLY A 138 -12.90 -8.28 8.17
CA GLY A 138 -13.23 -9.43 7.33
C GLY A 138 -12.93 -9.25 5.83
N GLY A 139 -12.36 -8.12 5.40
CA GLY A 139 -11.81 -7.96 4.06
C GLY A 139 -10.56 -8.82 3.82
N GLU A 140 -10.09 -8.90 2.58
CA GLU A 140 -8.91 -9.73 2.26
C GLU A 140 -7.59 -9.07 2.63
N TRP A 141 -7.57 -7.74 2.77
CA TRP A 141 -6.37 -6.97 3.03
C TRP A 141 -6.15 -6.75 4.52
N ARG A 142 -5.28 -7.56 5.12
CA ARG A 142 -4.96 -7.46 6.55
C ARG A 142 -4.22 -6.16 6.86
N VAL A 143 -4.71 -5.43 7.86
CA VAL A 143 -4.07 -4.22 8.40
C VAL A 143 -3.81 -4.46 9.88
N ASP A 144 -2.53 -4.55 10.24
CA ASP A 144 -2.09 -5.02 11.55
C ASP A 144 -1.12 -4.05 12.24
N ASN A 145 -0.91 -4.27 13.54
CA ASN A 145 0.12 -3.58 14.30
C ASN A 145 1.51 -4.06 13.89
N GLN A 146 2.50 -3.17 14.00
CA GLN A 146 3.90 -3.57 13.91
C GLN A 146 4.23 -4.53 15.05
N ARG A 147 5.07 -5.54 14.77
CA ARG A 147 5.50 -6.52 15.79
C ARG A 147 6.71 -6.07 16.60
N LEU A 148 7.52 -5.19 16.03
CA LEU A 148 8.74 -4.70 16.65
C LEU A 148 8.47 -3.34 17.28
N HIS A 149 8.99 -3.18 18.49
CA HIS A 149 8.89 -1.98 19.28
C HIS A 149 10.27 -1.65 19.82
N TRP A 150 10.67 -0.38 19.75
CA TRP A 150 12.01 0.07 20.11
C TRP A 150 11.87 1.32 20.98
N GLU A 151 12.55 1.34 22.13
CA GLU A 151 12.46 2.43 23.12
C GLU A 151 12.78 3.80 22.50
N VAL A 152 13.76 3.86 21.59
CA VAL A 152 14.12 5.09 20.87
C VAL A 152 12.95 5.69 20.08
N LEU A 153 12.01 4.86 19.62
CA LEU A 153 10.82 5.36 18.92
C LEU A 153 9.85 6.00 19.92
N ASP A 154 9.67 5.44 21.11
CA ASP A 154 8.86 6.05 22.17
C ASP A 154 9.45 7.39 22.65
N ASP A 155 10.77 7.43 22.84
CA ASP A 155 11.48 8.66 23.21
C ASP A 155 11.30 9.74 22.13
N TRP A 156 11.41 9.35 20.86
CA TRP A 156 11.19 10.27 19.74
C TRP A 156 9.73 10.78 19.68
N MET A 157 8.75 9.89 19.86
CA MET A 157 7.34 10.32 19.94
C MET A 157 7.10 11.27 21.11
N SER A 158 7.73 11.02 22.26
CA SER A 158 7.63 11.88 23.45
C SER A 158 8.20 13.28 23.18
N ALA A 159 9.38 13.35 22.54
CA ALA A 159 9.97 14.62 22.12
C ALA A 159 9.09 15.36 21.10
N ALA A 160 8.52 14.66 20.12
CA ALA A 160 7.57 15.26 19.16
C ALA A 160 6.34 15.84 19.86
N THR A 161 5.77 15.11 20.84
CA THR A 161 4.63 15.62 21.62
C THR A 161 4.99 16.81 22.50
N PHE A 162 6.22 16.88 23.02
CA PHE A 162 6.71 18.02 23.78
C PHE A 162 6.77 19.29 22.93
N GLU A 163 7.17 19.16 21.66
CA GLU A 163 7.18 20.24 20.67
C GLU A 163 5.80 20.55 20.07
N GLY A 164 4.72 19.93 20.60
CA GLY A 164 3.34 20.21 20.22
C GLY A 164 2.79 19.40 19.05
N ILE A 165 3.52 18.40 18.54
CA ILE A 165 2.98 17.47 17.53
C ILE A 165 1.99 16.52 18.22
N PRO A 166 0.72 16.45 17.77
CA PRO A 166 -0.29 15.64 18.45
C PRO A 166 0.06 14.15 18.37
N LYS A 167 -0.16 13.41 19.45
CA LYS A 167 -0.09 11.94 19.40
C LYS A 167 -1.30 11.39 18.68
N THR A 168 -1.10 10.43 17.79
CA THR A 168 -2.17 9.66 17.17
C THR A 168 -1.89 8.16 17.28
N SER A 169 -2.95 7.38 17.52
CA SER A 169 -2.91 5.92 17.43
C SER A 169 -3.35 5.41 16.06
N ASP A 170 -3.86 6.29 15.21
CA ASP A 170 -4.44 5.91 13.92
C ASP A 170 -4.32 7.04 12.89
N PHE A 171 -3.58 6.76 11.83
CA PHE A 171 -3.39 7.66 10.71
C PHE A 171 -4.43 7.45 9.60
N ASN A 172 -5.34 6.49 9.71
CA ASN A 172 -6.22 6.07 8.62
C ASN A 172 -7.66 6.60 8.74
N THR A 173 -7.83 7.67 9.53
CA THR A 173 -9.11 8.32 9.84
C THR A 173 -9.38 9.57 9.00
N GLY A 174 -8.60 9.81 7.95
CA GLY A 174 -8.73 10.97 7.06
C GLY A 174 -7.96 12.21 7.54
N ASN A 175 -7.35 12.16 8.73
CA ASN A 175 -6.30 13.09 9.15
C ASN A 175 -5.04 12.31 9.56
N ASN A 176 -3.92 12.52 8.85
CA ASN A 176 -2.63 11.91 9.18
C ASN A 176 -1.76 12.77 10.10
N GLU A 177 -2.24 13.94 10.56
CA GLU A 177 -1.46 14.80 11.44
C GLU A 177 -1.14 14.10 12.76
N GLY A 178 0.15 14.08 13.10
CA GLY A 178 0.61 13.66 14.41
C GLY A 178 1.78 12.68 14.37
N VAL A 179 2.01 12.09 15.54
CA VAL A 179 3.09 11.15 15.81
C VAL A 179 2.55 9.87 16.46
N GLY A 180 3.01 8.72 15.98
CA GLY A 180 2.47 7.42 16.37
C GLY A 180 3.05 6.27 15.57
N TYR A 181 2.70 5.05 15.95
CA TYR A 181 3.00 3.86 15.16
C TYR A 181 2.00 3.71 14.01
N PHE A 182 2.53 3.51 12.81
CA PHE A 182 1.71 3.18 11.65
C PHE A 182 1.32 1.70 11.62
N LYS A 183 0.24 1.39 10.90
CA LYS A 183 -0.21 0.03 10.64
C LYS A 183 0.50 -0.55 9.42
N VAL A 184 0.55 -1.88 9.34
CA VAL A 184 1.28 -2.60 8.28
C VAL A 184 0.46 -3.75 7.69
N ASN A 185 0.78 -4.11 6.45
CA ASN A 185 0.19 -5.27 5.77
C ASN A 185 1.03 -6.54 5.98
N GLN A 186 1.04 -7.00 7.23
CA GLN A 186 1.79 -8.17 7.68
C GLN A 186 0.93 -9.08 8.56
N LYS A 187 1.22 -10.38 8.58
CA LYS A 187 0.57 -11.34 9.48
C LYS A 187 1.56 -12.37 9.96
N LYS A 188 1.67 -12.54 11.29
CA LYS A 188 2.60 -13.50 11.93
C LYS A 188 4.05 -13.39 11.43
N GLY A 189 4.50 -12.20 11.03
CA GLY A 189 5.85 -11.93 10.53
C GLY A 189 6.06 -12.14 9.03
N TRP A 190 4.98 -12.42 8.29
CA TRP A 190 5.00 -12.56 6.84
C TRP A 190 4.32 -11.34 6.21
N ARG A 191 4.86 -10.88 5.08
CA ARG A 191 4.12 -10.03 4.15
C ARG A 191 2.90 -10.79 3.65
N MET A 192 1.78 -10.08 3.52
CA MET A 192 0.53 -10.58 2.94
C MET A 192 0.53 -10.54 1.42
#